data_AF-A0A847HZS5-F1
#
_entry.id   AF-A0A847HZS5-F1
#
_cell.length_a   1.000
_cell.length_b   1.000
_cell.length_c   1.000
_cell.angle_alpha   90.00
_cell.angle_beta   90.00
_cell.angle_gamma   90.00
#
_symmetry.space_group_name_H-M   'P 1'
#
loop_
_entity.id
_entity.type
_entity.pdbx_description
1 polymer ?
#
loop_
_entity_poly.entity_id
_entity_poly.type
_entity_poly.pdbx_seq_one_letter_code
_entity_poly.pdbx_strand_id
1 'polypeptide(L)'
;MAKKAADPAIVRLIRELAADPDRVAVYRTAKYDFLAPTLTVDDVCDAICEWIDRGNPVIETVIHTIPERKNTPAYELKPVLCEKRYYVKLALERQGEGWLLILSAHLDV
;
A
#
# COMPACT_ATOMS: atom_id res chain seq x y z
N MET A 1 -0.72 16.46 -14.01
CA MET A 1 0.62 15.84 -13.84
C MET A 1 0.49 14.36 -14.20
N ALA A 2 1.37 13.83 -15.04
CA ALA A 2 1.34 12.41 -15.39
C ALA A 2 1.66 11.56 -14.15
N LYS A 3 0.89 10.50 -13.92
CA LYS A 3 1.18 9.53 -12.86
C LYS A 3 2.49 8.81 -13.18
N LYS A 4 3.47 8.89 -12.28
CA LYS A 4 4.78 8.25 -12.45
C LYS A 4 4.68 6.80 -11.96
N ALA A 5 5.04 5.84 -12.79
CA ALA A 5 5.20 4.46 -12.34
C ALA A 5 6.38 4.35 -11.37
N ALA A 6 6.22 3.54 -10.32
CA ALA A 6 7.29 3.26 -9.38
C ALA A 6 8.45 2.51 -10.05
N ASP A 7 9.66 2.72 -9.52
CA ASP A 7 10.85 2.00 -9.98
C ASP A 7 10.70 0.47 -9.79
N PRO A 8 11.14 -0.38 -10.73
CA PRO A 8 11.02 -1.83 -10.61
C PRO A 8 11.64 -2.43 -9.34
N ALA A 9 12.73 -1.86 -8.80
CA ALA A 9 13.32 -2.31 -7.54
C ALA A 9 12.40 -2.02 -6.35
N ILE A 10 11.69 -0.88 -6.39
CA ILE A 10 10.70 -0.52 -5.38
C ILE A 10 9.47 -1.45 -5.48
N VAL A 11 9.00 -1.75 -6.69
CA VAL A 11 7.89 -2.69 -6.89
C VAL A 11 8.23 -4.08 -6.33
N ARG A 12 9.46 -4.57 -6.58
CA ARG A 12 9.94 -5.84 -5.99
C ARG A 12 9.97 -5.78 -4.47
N LEU A 13 10.48 -4.70 -3.89
CA LEU A 13 10.52 -4.52 -2.44
C LEU A 13 9.12 -4.48 -1.82
N ILE A 14 8.17 -3.77 -2.42
CA ILE A 14 6.78 -3.74 -1.94
C ILE A 14 6.19 -5.15 -1.96
N ARG A 15 6.43 -5.90 -3.03
CA ARG A 15 5.95 -7.29 -3.17
C ARG A 15 6.60 -8.22 -2.14
N GLU A 16 7.91 -8.11 -1.91
CA GLU A 16 8.63 -8.89 -0.89
C GLU A 16 8.12 -8.61 0.52
N LEU A 17 7.85 -7.34 0.85
CA LEU A 17 7.30 -6.95 2.15
C LEU A 17 5.84 -7.37 2.32
N ALA A 18 5.03 -7.26 1.26
CA ALA A 18 3.63 -7.69 1.28
C ALA A 18 3.50 -9.22 1.37
N ALA A 19 4.51 -9.98 0.92
CA ALA A 19 4.52 -11.44 1.08
C ALA A 19 4.76 -11.89 2.54
N ASP A 20 5.08 -10.96 3.44
CA ASP A 20 5.32 -11.22 4.86
C ASP A 20 4.48 -10.23 5.71
N PRO A 21 3.23 -10.59 6.07
CA PRO A 21 2.33 -9.71 6.82
C PRO A 21 2.91 -9.22 8.16
N ASP A 22 3.85 -9.95 8.77
CA ASP A 22 4.52 -9.52 10.00
C ASP A 22 5.45 -8.32 9.79
N ARG A 23 5.78 -8.00 8.53
CA ARG A 23 6.54 -6.80 8.13
C ARG A 23 5.63 -5.69 7.57
N VAL A 24 4.32 -5.83 7.75
CA VAL A 24 3.31 -4.86 7.32
C VAL A 24 2.63 -4.22 8.53
N ALA A 25 2.68 -2.89 8.57
CA ALA A 25 2.03 -2.11 9.62
C ALA A 25 0.87 -1.29 9.04
N VAL A 26 -0.17 -1.08 9.85
CA VAL A 26 -1.29 -0.19 9.51
C VAL A 26 -1.10 1.14 10.22
N TYR A 27 -1.00 2.23 9.45
CA TYR A 27 -0.90 3.56 10.02
C TYR A 27 -2.16 3.94 10.80
N ARG A 28 -2.01 4.74 11.86
CA ARG A 28 -3.10 5.01 12.83
C ARG A 28 -4.42 5.44 12.19
N THR A 29 -4.38 6.25 11.13
CA THR A 29 -5.59 6.73 10.44
C THR A 29 -6.17 5.68 9.50
N ALA A 30 -5.33 4.80 8.95
CA ALA A 30 -5.79 3.69 8.11
C ALA A 30 -6.56 2.64 8.92
N LYS A 31 -6.36 2.55 10.24
CA LYS A 31 -7.11 1.60 11.08
C LYS A 31 -8.63 1.73 10.95
N TYR A 32 -9.15 2.94 10.72
CA TYR A 32 -10.59 3.16 10.49
C TYR A 32 -11.07 2.53 9.17
N ASP A 33 -10.21 2.51 8.14
CA ASP A 33 -10.51 1.85 6.87
C ASP A 33 -10.64 0.33 7.03
N PHE A 34 -10.02 -0.26 8.06
CA PHE A 34 -10.10 -1.68 8.41
C PHE A 34 -11.26 -2.00 9.37
N LEU A 35 -11.92 -0.99 9.95
CA LEU A 35 -13.04 -1.20 10.88
C LEU A 35 -14.40 -1.29 10.17
N ALA A 36 -14.57 -0.59 9.04
CA ALA A 36 -15.83 -0.56 8.30
C ALA A 36 -16.06 -1.77 7.37
N PRO A 37 -15.02 -2.41 6.82
CA PRO A 37 -15.08 -3.72 6.16
C PRO A 37 -14.46 -4.81 7.06
N THR A 38 -14.79 -6.08 6.84
CA THR A 38 -14.02 -7.24 7.37
C THR A 38 -12.67 -7.38 6.64
N LEU A 39 -11.92 -6.29 6.52
CA LEU A 39 -10.62 -6.26 5.85
C LEU A 39 -9.55 -6.66 6.86
N THR A 40 -8.74 -7.66 6.54
CA THR A 40 -7.56 -8.00 7.34
C THR A 40 -6.28 -7.48 6.67
N VAL A 41 -5.18 -7.41 7.44
CA VAL A 41 -3.88 -7.06 6.88
C VAL A 41 -3.46 -8.10 5.85
N ASP A 42 -3.71 -9.38 6.14
CA ASP A 42 -3.47 -10.51 5.23
C ASP A 42 -4.20 -10.34 3.90
N ASP A 43 -5.50 -9.99 3.90
CA ASP A 43 -6.26 -9.76 2.66
C ASP A 43 -5.64 -8.66 1.80
N VAL A 44 -5.17 -7.58 2.45
CA VAL A 44 -4.51 -6.46 1.74
C VAL A 44 -3.15 -6.88 1.20
N CYS A 45 -2.39 -7.65 1.97
CA CYS A 45 -1.10 -8.18 1.58
C CYS A 45 -1.21 -9.10 0.36
N ASP A 46 -2.13 -10.06 0.39
CA ASP A 46 -2.42 -10.97 -0.71
C ASP A 46 -2.84 -10.20 -1.97
N ALA A 47 -3.71 -9.21 -1.83
CA ALA A 47 -4.18 -8.41 -2.95
C ALA A 47 -3.09 -7.49 -3.53
N ILE A 48 -2.14 -7.01 -2.71
CA ILE A 48 -0.93 -6.31 -3.19
C ILE A 48 -0.07 -7.25 -4.03
N CYS A 49 0.22 -8.45 -3.52
CA CYS A 49 1.01 -9.45 -4.21
C CYS A 49 0.37 -9.83 -5.54
N GLU A 50 -0.92 -10.14 -5.55
CA GLU A 50 -1.67 -10.47 -6.77
C GLU A 50 -1.67 -9.33 -7.78
N TRP A 51 -1.85 -8.08 -7.33
CA TRP A 51 -1.82 -6.91 -8.20
C TRP A 51 -0.48 -6.81 -8.93
N ILE A 52 0.63 -6.96 -8.21
CA ILE A 52 1.99 -6.87 -8.75
C ILE A 52 2.30 -8.08 -9.65
N ASP A 53 1.95 -9.29 -9.22
CA ASP A 53 2.23 -10.52 -9.96
C ASP A 53 1.45 -10.57 -11.30
N ARG A 54 0.29 -9.91 -11.38
CA ARG A 54 -0.47 -9.68 -12.63
C ARG A 54 0.13 -8.58 -13.53
N GLY A 55 1.22 -7.92 -13.12
CA GLY A 55 1.89 -6.87 -13.87
C GLY A 55 1.17 -5.52 -13.85
N ASN A 56 0.25 -5.30 -12.91
CA ASN A 56 -0.44 -4.02 -12.80
C ASN A 56 0.49 -2.93 -12.24
N PRO A 57 0.29 -1.66 -12.61
CA PRO A 57 1.20 -0.59 -12.21
C PRO A 57 1.06 -0.25 -10.72
N VAL A 58 2.20 0.03 -10.08
CA VAL A 58 2.28 0.73 -8.81
C VAL A 58 2.66 2.17 -9.10
N ILE A 59 1.85 3.13 -8.64
CA ILE A 59 2.04 4.56 -8.95
C ILE A 59 2.79 5.23 -7.81
N GLU A 60 3.90 5.87 -8.12
CA GLU A 60 4.65 6.69 -7.16
C GLU A 60 3.96 8.06 -7.00
N THR A 61 3.78 8.45 -5.74
CA THR A 61 3.21 9.72 -5.32
C THR A 61 4.04 10.27 -4.15
N VAL A 62 3.61 11.40 -3.60
CA VAL A 62 4.18 11.92 -2.35
C VAL A 62 3.11 12.11 -1.30
N ILE A 63 3.53 12.08 -0.04
CA ILE A 63 2.63 12.27 1.09
C ILE A 63 2.44 13.77 1.33
N HIS A 64 1.18 14.21 1.28
CA HIS A 64 0.79 15.60 1.54
C HIS A 64 0.01 15.78 2.85
N THR A 65 -0.61 14.70 3.34
CA THR A 65 -1.64 14.75 4.40
C THR A 65 -1.12 14.34 5.78
N ILE A 66 0.06 13.72 5.87
CA ILE A 66 0.67 13.26 7.13
C ILE A 66 1.84 14.19 7.44
N PRO A 67 1.73 15.11 8.44
CA PRO A 67 2.74 16.14 8.69
C PRO A 67 4.15 15.59 8.89
N GLU A 68 4.30 14.52 9.67
CA GLU A 68 5.60 13.89 9.98
C GLU A 68 6.25 13.17 8.79
N ARG A 69 5.50 12.98 7.70
CA ARG A 69 5.94 12.30 6.46
C ARG A 69 5.77 13.18 5.23
N LYS A 70 5.56 14.48 5.41
CA LYS A 70 5.28 15.37 4.29
C LYS A 70 6.44 15.36 3.29
N ASN A 71 6.12 15.29 2.01
CA ASN A 71 7.07 15.23 0.89
C ASN A 71 7.92 13.94 0.81
N THR A 72 7.61 12.90 1.58
CA THR A 72 8.25 11.59 1.37
C THR A 72 7.50 10.78 0.31
N PRO A 73 8.18 9.83 -0.36
CA PRO A 73 7.53 8.94 -1.32
C PRO A 73 6.40 8.12 -0.69
N ALA A 74 5.36 7.89 -1.49
CA ALA A 74 4.30 6.93 -1.23
C ALA A 74 3.91 6.23 -2.53
N TYR A 75 3.16 5.15 -2.42
CA TYR A 75 2.82 4.28 -3.53
C TYR A 75 1.33 3.96 -3.54
N GLU A 76 0.71 4.06 -4.70
CA GLU A 76 -0.72 3.85 -4.89
C GLU A 76 -0.96 2.66 -5.82
N LEU A 77 -1.90 1.82 -5.42
CA LEU A 77 -2.38 0.66 -6.18
C LEU A 77 -3.90 0.55 -6.03
N LYS A 78 -4.51 -0.16 -6.97
CA LYS A 78 -5.97 -0.34 -7.01
C LYS A 78 -6.41 -1.82 -7.01
N PRO A 79 -5.97 -2.61 -6.02
CA PRO A 79 -6.21 -4.03 -5.98
C PRO A 79 -7.70 -4.35 -5.86
N VAL A 80 -8.05 -5.57 -6.23
CA VAL A 80 -9.39 -6.12 -6.03
C VAL A 80 -9.38 -6.91 -4.72
N LEU A 81 -10.21 -6.51 -3.76
CA LEU A 81 -10.45 -7.25 -2.52
C LEU A 81 -11.95 -7.52 -2.40
N CYS A 82 -12.34 -8.75 -2.05
CA CYS A 82 -13.74 -9.13 -1.89
C CYS A 82 -14.63 -8.67 -3.07
N GLU A 83 -14.15 -8.93 -4.30
CA GLU A 83 -14.81 -8.56 -5.57
C GLU A 83 -14.98 -7.05 -5.82
N LYS A 84 -14.40 -6.20 -4.97
CA LYS A 84 -14.47 -4.74 -5.08
C LYS A 84 -13.08 -4.16 -5.30
N ARG A 85 -13.02 -3.04 -6.02
CA ARG A 85 -11.76 -2.30 -6.18
C ARG A 85 -11.54 -1.40 -4.97
N TYR A 86 -10.32 -1.43 -4.45
CA TYR A 86 -9.89 -0.56 -3.36
C TYR A 86 -8.79 0.36 -3.83
N TYR A 87 -8.74 1.58 -3.29
CA TYR A 87 -7.56 2.41 -3.34
C TYR A 87 -6.70 2.09 -2.11
N VAL A 88 -5.49 1.62 -2.37
CA VAL A 88 -4.49 1.32 -1.34
C VAL A 88 -3.32 2.27 -1.49
N LYS A 89 -2.97 2.95 -0.41
CA LYS A 89 -1.81 3.85 -0.35
C LYS A 89 -0.79 3.31 0.65
N LEU A 90 0.46 3.20 0.21
CA LEU A 90 1.56 2.59 0.95
C LEU A 90 2.71 3.58 1.14
N ALA A 91 3.52 3.35 2.16
CA ALA A 91 4.84 3.93 2.32
C ALA A 91 5.85 2.86 2.72
N LEU A 92 7.11 3.07 2.36
CA LEU A 92 8.22 2.24 2.83
C LEU A 92 8.87 2.92 4.04
N GLU A 93 8.96 2.20 5.14
CA GLU A 93 9.67 2.63 6.34
C GLU A 93 11.04 1.96 6.39
N ARG A 94 12.10 2.73 6.64
CA ARG A 94 13.48 2.23 6.67
C ARG A 94 14.01 1.94 8.07
N GLN A 95 13.19 2.03 9.12
CA GLN A 95 13.62 1.68 10.46
C GLN A 95 13.73 0.15 10.60
N GLY A 96 14.95 -0.36 10.80
CA GLY A 96 15.22 -1.79 10.98
C GLY A 96 15.23 -2.58 9.66
N GLU A 97 14.57 -3.73 9.65
CA GLU A 97 14.53 -4.66 8.48
C GLU A 97 13.68 -4.14 7.31
N GLY A 98 13.14 -2.92 7.40
CA GLY A 98 12.25 -2.35 6.40
C GLY A 98 10.82 -2.85 6.59
N TRP A 99 9.87 -1.92 6.65
CA TRP A 99 8.46 -2.21 6.84
C TRP A 99 7.62 -1.60 5.72
N LEU A 100 6.54 -2.30 5.36
CA LEU A 100 5.51 -1.74 4.50
C LEU A 100 4.43 -1.12 5.38
N LEU A 101 4.16 0.17 5.19
CA LEU A 101 3.16 0.89 5.97
C LEU A 101 1.94 1.17 5.11
N ILE A 102 0.78 0.62 5.49
CA ILE A 102 -0.51 0.91 4.87
C ILE A 102 -1.02 2.25 5.41
N LEU A 103 -1.07 3.26 4.55
CA LEU A 103 -1.51 4.63 4.87
C LEU A 103 -3.02 4.82 4.70
N SER A 104 -3.65 4.06 3.80
CA SER A 104 -5.10 3.99 3.60
C SER A 104 -5.48 2.78 2.75
N ALA A 105 -6.68 2.25 2.95
CA ALA A 105 -7.25 1.13 2.19
C ALA A 105 -8.79 1.25 2.11
N HIS A 106 -9.32 2.15 1.27
CA HIS A 106 -10.76 2.39 1.14
C HIS A 106 -11.29 1.99 -0.25
N LEU A 107 -12.60 1.78 -0.37
CA LEU A 107 -13.25 1.44 -1.63
C LEU A 107 -13.00 2.52 -2.69
N ASP A 108 -12.63 2.09 -3.90
CA ASP A 108 -12.44 2.95 -5.07
C ASP A 108 -13.80 3.10 -5.78
N VAL A 109 -14.61 4.06 -5.32
CA VAL A 109 -15.95 4.37 -5.85
C VAL A 109 -15.92 5.28 -7.07
#